data_AF-A0A1S6WUI5-F1
#
_entry.id   AF-A0A1S6WUI5-F1
#
_cell.length_a   1.000
_cell.length_b   1.000
_cell.length_c   1.000
_cell.angle_alpha   90.00
_cell.angle_beta   90.00
_cell.angle_gamma   90.00
#
_symmetry.space_group_name_H-M   'P 1'
#
loop_
_entity.id
_entity.type
_entity.pdbx_description
1 polymer ?
#
loop_
_entity_poly.entity_id
_entity_poly.type
_entity_poly.pdbx_seq_one_letter_code
_entity_poly.pdbx_strand_id
1 'polypeptide(L)'
;MPVIHGNKSHAARQRALKAFREGSVGILVATDIAACSIDVPGVSHVINYDLPDEAENYVHCIGRTGRNGTFGNAITLFDEKVEQVRLRAVEHVIRMKLTHKDIPPQIAILLEKSLIPENGKKHCLKNLNVRSRVLII
;
A
#
# COMPACT_ATOMS: atom_id res chain seq x y z
N MET A 1 3.61 -3.65 12.35
CA MET A 1 3.78 -3.42 10.92
C MET A 1 5.13 -2.76 10.68
N PRO A 2 6.10 -3.41 10.01
CA PRO A 2 7.34 -2.78 9.61
C PRO A 2 7.11 -1.65 8.59
N VAL A 3 7.99 -0.64 8.62
CA VAL A 3 7.98 0.49 7.70
C VAL A 3 9.38 0.65 7.10
N ILE A 4 9.45 0.85 5.79
CA ILE A 4 10.68 1.08 5.02
C ILE A 4 10.62 2.47 4.38
N HIS A 5 11.56 3.33 4.75
CA HIS A 5 11.74 4.67 4.18
C HIS A 5 13.23 5.06 4.21
N GLY A 6 13.60 6.17 3.56
CA GLY A 6 15.01 6.59 3.41
C GLY A 6 15.77 6.79 4.72
N ASN A 7 15.08 7.25 5.77
CA ASN A 7 15.66 7.47 7.10
C ASN A 7 15.80 6.18 7.96
N LYS A 8 15.65 4.98 7.38
CA LYS A 8 15.95 3.70 8.05
C LYS A 8 17.32 3.20 7.66
N SER A 9 18.08 2.69 8.64
CA SER A 9 19.36 2.03 8.36
C SER A 9 19.19 0.84 7.43
N HIS A 10 20.21 0.55 6.63
CA HIS A 10 20.21 -0.57 5.69
C HIS A 10 19.87 -1.91 6.39
N ALA A 11 20.45 -2.16 7.56
CA ALA A 11 20.16 -3.34 8.37
C ALA A 11 18.71 -3.41 8.87
N ALA A 12 18.08 -2.26 9.18
CA ALA A 12 16.66 -2.22 9.54
C ALA A 12 15.76 -2.53 8.34
N ARG A 13 16.09 -1.99 7.16
CA ARG A 13 15.37 -2.27 5.90
C ARG A 13 15.45 -3.76 5.54
N GLN A 14 16.63 -4.36 5.61
CA GLN A 14 16.80 -5.79 5.34
C GLN A 14 16.01 -6.67 6.30
N ARG A 15 16.01 -6.37 7.61
CA ARG A 15 15.24 -7.13 8.60
C ARG A 15 13.73 -7.04 8.35
N ALA A 16 13.22 -5.85 8.03
CA ALA A 16 11.82 -5.64 7.68
C ALA A 16 11.43 -6.46 6.43
N LEU A 17 12.25 -6.40 5.38
CA LEU A 17 12.04 -7.13 4.14
C LEU A 17 12.08 -8.64 4.35
N LYS A 18 13.04 -9.13 5.14
CA LYS A 18 13.17 -10.55 5.49
C LYS A 18 11.92 -11.05 6.20
N ALA A 19 11.47 -10.36 7.25
CA ALA A 19 10.28 -10.74 8.01
C ALA A 19 9.02 -10.77 7.13
N PHE A 20 8.89 -9.82 6.20
CA PHE A 20 7.75 -9.78 5.26
C PHE A 20 7.82 -10.90 4.22
N ARG A 21 9.01 -11.18 3.68
CA ARG A 21 9.24 -12.29 2.74
C ARG A 21 8.93 -13.64 3.38
N GLU A 22 9.38 -13.85 4.61
CA GLU A 22 9.15 -15.06 5.41
C GLU A 22 7.70 -15.20 5.91
N GLY A 23 6.85 -14.18 5.71
CA GLY A 23 5.46 -14.20 6.16
C GLY A 23 5.28 -14.03 7.68
N SER A 24 6.36 -13.73 8.41
CA SER A 24 6.29 -13.41 9.84
C SER A 24 5.53 -12.12 10.13
N VAL A 25 5.39 -11.25 9.12
CA VAL A 25 4.53 -10.07 9.11
C VAL A 25 3.71 -10.05 7.83
N GLY A 26 2.40 -9.84 7.95
CA GLY A 26 1.48 -9.83 6.81
C GLY A 26 1.42 -8.50 6.05
N ILE A 27 1.90 -7.39 6.64
CA ILE A 27 1.81 -6.05 6.07
C ILE A 27 3.17 -5.35 6.12
N LEU A 28 3.59 -4.73 5.03
CA LEU A 28 4.77 -3.88 4.92
C LEU A 28 4.38 -2.51 4.34
N VAL A 29 4.79 -1.42 5.00
CA VAL A 29 4.63 -0.06 4.46
C VAL A 29 5.96 0.40 3.90
N ALA A 30 5.95 0.95 2.68
CA ALA A 30 7.10 1.55 2.03
C ALA A 30 6.73 2.94 1.51
N THR A 31 7.72 3.79 1.26
CA THR A 31 7.57 5.00 0.43
C THR A 31 8.12 4.70 -0.97
N ASP A 32 7.61 5.35 -2.02
CA ASP A 32 8.02 5.14 -3.43
C ASP A 32 9.53 4.94 -3.65
N ILE A 33 10.35 5.86 -3.13
CA ILE A 33 11.83 5.81 -3.25
C ILE A 33 12.42 4.51 -2.68
N ALA A 34 11.82 3.98 -1.63
CA ALA A 34 12.28 2.76 -0.97
C ALA A 34 11.59 1.50 -1.50
N ALA A 35 10.49 1.64 -2.25
CA ALA A 35 9.68 0.56 -2.81
C ALA A 35 10.17 0.07 -4.18
N CYS A 36 10.85 0.90 -4.97
CA CYS A 36 11.36 0.54 -6.31
C CYS A 36 12.19 -0.76 -6.33
N SER A 37 12.89 -1.10 -5.23
CA SER A 37 13.75 -2.29 -5.13
C SER A 37 13.13 -3.46 -4.33
N ILE A 38 11.84 -3.42 -4.00
CA ILE A 38 11.20 -4.47 -3.20
C ILE A 38 10.75 -5.62 -4.11
N ASP A 39 11.59 -6.64 -4.24
CA ASP A 39 11.21 -7.90 -4.87
C ASP A 39 10.83 -8.94 -3.79
N VAL A 40 9.51 -9.12 -3.62
CA VAL A 40 8.93 -10.06 -2.67
C VAL A 40 7.92 -10.94 -3.40
N PRO A 41 8.17 -12.26 -3.51
CA PRO A 41 7.24 -13.15 -4.17
C PRO A 41 5.97 -13.32 -3.35
N GLY A 42 4.85 -13.52 -4.05
CA GLY A 42 3.55 -13.80 -3.44
C GLY A 42 2.99 -12.65 -2.59
N VAL A 43 3.27 -11.41 -2.98
CA VAL A 43 2.47 -10.26 -2.55
C VAL A 43 1.11 -10.37 -3.21
N SER A 44 0.07 -10.50 -2.40
CA SER A 44 -1.30 -10.71 -2.86
C SER A 44 -2.07 -9.41 -3.08
N HIS A 45 -1.66 -8.35 -2.37
CA HIS A 45 -2.31 -7.06 -2.39
C HIS A 45 -1.26 -5.97 -2.42
N VAL A 46 -1.44 -5.00 -3.31
CA VAL A 46 -0.75 -3.71 -3.29
C VAL A 46 -1.79 -2.65 -2.96
N ILE A 47 -1.46 -1.77 -2.02
CA ILE A 47 -2.27 -0.60 -1.67
C ILE A 47 -1.40 0.62 -1.93
N ASN A 48 -1.77 1.44 -2.90
CA ASN A 48 -1.19 2.78 -3.05
C ASN A 48 -1.96 3.72 -2.13
N TYR A 49 -1.27 4.36 -1.20
CA TYR A 49 -1.88 5.30 -0.27
C TYR A 49 -2.34 6.58 -0.96
N ASP A 50 -1.63 7.02 -2.00
CA ASP A 50 -2.00 8.11 -2.88
C ASP A 50 -1.81 7.70 -4.35
N LEU A 51 -2.38 8.45 -5.28
CA LEU A 51 -2.02 8.33 -6.70
C LEU A 51 -0.58 8.82 -6.92
N PRO A 52 0.26 8.08 -7.66
CA PRO A 52 1.63 8.51 -7.91
C PRO A 52 1.65 9.81 -8.73
N ASP A 53 2.69 10.62 -8.51
CA ASP A 53 2.89 11.87 -9.24
C ASP A 53 3.08 11.63 -10.75
N GLU A 54 3.80 10.56 -11.09
CA GLU A 54 3.99 10.08 -12.46
C GLU A 54 3.14 8.84 -12.71
N ALA A 55 2.34 8.85 -13.77
CA ALA A 55 1.39 7.76 -14.05
C ALA A 55 2.08 6.43 -14.36
N GLU A 56 3.29 6.45 -14.92
CA GLU A 56 4.11 5.28 -15.21
C GLU A 56 4.47 4.52 -13.92
N ASN A 57 4.67 5.25 -12.81
CA ASN A 57 4.98 4.65 -11.51
C ASN A 57 3.82 3.81 -10.97
N TYR A 58 2.57 4.08 -11.38
CA TYR A 58 1.42 3.25 -11.04
C TYR A 58 1.61 1.80 -11.49
N VAL A 59 2.04 1.59 -12.74
CA VAL A 59 2.26 0.26 -13.32
C VAL A 59 3.38 -0.47 -12.58
N HIS A 60 4.45 0.24 -12.23
CA HIS A 60 5.57 -0.31 -11.47
C HIS A 60 5.18 -0.72 -10.04
N CYS A 61 4.26 0.02 -9.41
CA CYS A 61 3.75 -0.27 -8.07
C CYS A 61 2.83 -1.49 -8.07
N ILE A 62 1.83 -1.53 -8.96
CA ILE A 62 0.90 -2.66 -9.01
C ILE A 62 1.57 -3.95 -9.51
N GLY A 63 2.65 -3.85 -10.29
CA GLY A 63 3.46 -4.98 -10.74
C GLY A 63 4.13 -5.80 -9.62
N ARG A 64 4.00 -5.37 -8.35
CA ARG A 64 4.45 -6.14 -7.18
C ARG A 64 3.52 -7.31 -6.83
N THR A 65 2.27 -7.28 -7.28
CA THR A 65 1.33 -8.40 -7.15
C THR A 65 1.09 -9.14 -8.47
N GLY A 66 0.34 -10.23 -8.46
CA GLY A 66 -0.05 -10.96 -9.67
C GLY A 66 1.10 -11.66 -10.42
N ARG A 67 2.24 -11.88 -9.76
CA ARG A 67 3.44 -12.49 -10.38
C ARG A 67 3.32 -14.01 -10.45
N ASN A 68 4.03 -14.62 -11.39
CA ASN A 68 4.11 -16.08 -11.58
C ASN A 68 2.74 -16.78 -11.77
N GLY A 69 1.84 -16.15 -12.53
CA GLY A 69 0.52 -16.72 -12.82
C GLY A 69 -0.46 -16.73 -11.64
N THR A 70 -0.12 -16.04 -10.55
CA THR A 70 -1.03 -15.87 -9.40
C THR A 70 -1.94 -14.66 -9.60
N PHE A 71 -3.10 -14.68 -8.95
CA PHE A 71 -3.97 -13.50 -8.90
C PHE A 71 -3.44 -12.50 -7.87
N GLY A 72 -3.63 -11.22 -8.16
CA GLY A 72 -3.24 -10.10 -7.32
C GLY A 72 -4.26 -8.98 -7.35
N ASN A 73 -4.39 -8.26 -6.24
CA ASN A 73 -5.28 -7.11 -6.15
C ASN A 73 -4.46 -5.83 -5.95
N ALA A 74 -4.82 -4.78 -6.68
CA ALA A 74 -4.31 -3.43 -6.48
C ALA A 74 -5.45 -2.51 -6.03
N ILE A 75 -5.24 -1.79 -4.94
CA ILE A 75 -6.18 -0.81 -4.41
C ILE A 75 -5.44 0.51 -4.34
N THR A 76 -6.07 1.59 -4.80
CA THR A 76 -5.48 2.93 -4.73
C THR A 76 -6.46 3.83 -4.03
N LEU A 77 -6.01 4.48 -2.96
CA LEU A 77 -6.75 5.55 -2.34
C LEU A 77 -6.44 6.84 -3.10
N PHE A 78 -7.44 7.71 -3.22
CA PHE A 78 -7.25 9.01 -3.83
C PHE A 78 -8.30 10.00 -3.32
N ASP A 79 -7.98 11.29 -3.38
CA ASP A 79 -8.92 12.39 -3.16
C ASP A 79 -9.53 12.83 -4.49
N GLU A 80 -10.84 12.61 -4.63
CA GLU A 80 -11.59 12.94 -5.83
C GLU A 80 -11.58 14.45 -6.17
N LYS A 81 -11.38 15.35 -5.21
CA LYS A 81 -11.37 16.79 -5.46
C LYS A 81 -10.00 17.28 -5.91
N VAL A 82 -8.94 16.64 -5.45
CA VAL A 82 -7.56 17.11 -5.64
C VAL A 82 -6.84 16.35 -6.76
N GLU A 83 -7.11 15.05 -6.93
CA GLU A 83 -6.23 14.15 -7.69
C GLU A 83 -6.78 13.72 -9.06
N GLN A 84 -7.84 14.36 -9.54
CA GLN A 84 -8.51 14.04 -10.81
C GLN A 84 -7.57 14.01 -12.02
N VAL A 85 -6.60 14.93 -12.07
CA VAL A 85 -5.64 14.99 -13.16
C VAL A 85 -4.71 13.77 -13.13
N ARG A 86 -4.20 13.41 -11.95
CA ARG A 86 -3.35 12.23 -11.76
C ARG A 86 -4.13 10.93 -12.04
N LEU A 87 -5.40 10.87 -11.63
CA LEU A 87 -6.27 9.72 -11.92
C LEU A 87 -6.42 9.51 -13.43
N ARG A 88 -6.74 10.57 -14.18
CA ARG A 88 -6.87 10.49 -15.65
C ARG A 88 -5.56 10.08 -16.33
N ALA A 89 -4.42 10.57 -15.83
CA ALA A 89 -3.12 10.20 -16.35
C ALA A 89 -2.84 8.70 -16.12
N VAL A 90 -3.15 8.18 -14.93
CA VAL A 90 -3.06 6.74 -14.63
C VAL A 90 -3.95 5.93 -15.57
N GLU A 91 -5.24 6.27 -15.67
CA GLU A 91 -6.21 5.58 -16.55
C GLU A 91 -5.75 5.54 -18.01
N HIS A 92 -5.12 6.63 -18.47
CA HIS A 92 -4.54 6.71 -19.81
C HIS A 92 -3.38 5.72 -20.00
N VAL A 93 -2.44 5.67 -19.04
CA VAL A 93 -1.28 4.75 -19.08
C VAL A 93 -1.73 3.30 -19.05
N ILE A 94 -2.68 2.95 -18.18
CA ILE A 94 -3.19 1.57 -18.07
C ILE A 94 -4.23 1.20 -19.13
N ARG A 95 -4.67 2.16 -19.94
CA ARG A 95 -5.68 2.03 -21.01
C ARG A 95 -7.00 1.42 -20.52
N MET A 96 -7.36 1.70 -19.27
CA MET A 96 -8.61 1.27 -18.67
C MET A 96 -9.08 2.28 -17.63
N LYS A 97 -10.40 2.35 -17.43
CA LYS A 97 -10.96 3.13 -16.33
C LYS A 97 -10.93 2.35 -15.03
N LEU A 98 -10.55 3.02 -13.94
CA LEU A 98 -10.58 2.42 -12.61
C LEU A 98 -11.99 2.55 -12.03
N THR A 99 -12.51 1.45 -11.46
CA THR A 99 -13.74 1.50 -10.69
C THR A 99 -13.43 2.09 -9.32
N HIS A 100 -13.88 3.32 -9.07
CA HIS A 100 -13.83 3.91 -7.73
C HIS A 100 -15.06 3.50 -6.91
N LYS A 101 -14.89 3.41 -5.60
CA LYS A 101 -15.96 3.18 -4.63
C LYS A 101 -15.75 4.15 -3.48
N ASP A 102 -16.83 4.68 -2.94
CA ASP A 102 -16.77 5.47 -1.71
C ASP A 102 -16.18 4.63 -0.58
N ILE A 103 -15.46 5.30 0.31
CA ILE A 103 -14.95 4.68 1.53
C ILE A 103 -16.16 4.14 2.31
N PRO A 104 -16.16 2.84 2.68
CA PRO A 104 -17.25 2.28 3.46
C PRO A 104 -17.48 3.11 4.74
N PRO A 105 -18.73 3.44 5.10
CA PRO A 105 -19.02 4.31 6.24
C PRO A 105 -18.37 3.85 7.56
N GLN A 106 -18.20 2.54 7.72
CA GLN A 106 -17.54 1.92 8.87
C GLN A 106 -16.08 2.36 9.03
N ILE A 107 -15.38 2.61 7.92
CA ILE A 107 -13.98 3.07 7.89
C ILE A 107 -13.92 4.59 8.09
N ALA A 108 -14.86 5.35 7.53
CA ALA A 108 -14.94 6.79 7.73
C ALA A 108 -15.02 7.17 9.22
N ILE A 109 -15.84 6.45 9.99
CA ILE A 109 -15.96 6.62 11.44
C ILE A 109 -14.63 6.36 12.17
N LEU A 110 -13.82 5.40 11.71
CA LEU A 110 -12.51 5.10 12.31
C LEU A 110 -11.49 6.20 12.00
N LEU A 111 -11.53 6.76 10.79
CA LEU A 111 -10.67 7.87 10.39
C LEU A 111 -10.99 9.12 11.22
N GLU A 112 -12.26 9.47 11.38
CA GLU A 112 -12.70 10.58 12.24
C GLU A 112 -12.26 10.41 13.69
N LYS A 113 -12.37 9.21 14.25
CA LYS A 113 -11.92 8.90 15.61
C LYS A 113 -10.40 8.91 15.79
N SER A 114 -9.64 8.62 14.73
CA SER A 114 -8.16 8.62 14.78
C SER A 114 -7.57 10.03 14.62
N LEU A 115 -8.33 10.96 14.06
CA LEU A 115 -7.98 12.39 13.94
C LEU A 115 -8.23 13.17 15.24
N ILE A 116 -8.97 12.58 16.18
CA ILE A 116 -9.07 13.06 17.57
C ILE A 116 -7.93 12.39 18.35
N PRO A 117 -6.97 13.14 18.92
CA PRO A 117 -5.86 12.56 19.65
C PRO A 117 -6.36 11.93 20.96
N GLU A 118 -6.79 10.67 20.89
CA GLU A 118 -6.98 9.83 22.06
C GLU A 118 -5.60 9.44 22.59
N ASN A 119 -5.28 10.06 23.72
CA ASN A 119 -4.07 9.90 24.50
C ASN A 119 -3.58 8.44 24.55
N GLY A 120 -2.42 8.18 23.94
CA GLY A 120 -1.46 7.20 24.47
C GLY A 120 -1.81 5.70 24.46
N LYS A 121 -2.75 5.20 23.64
CA LYS A 121 -2.90 3.74 23.45
C LYS A 121 -2.65 3.35 22.00
N LYS A 122 -1.46 2.81 21.73
CA LYS A 122 -1.15 2.11 20.48
C LYS A 122 -2.12 0.92 20.36
N HIS A 123 -3.23 1.12 19.67
CA HIS A 123 -4.11 0.03 19.25
C HIS A 123 -3.38 -0.71 18.13
N CYS A 124 -2.42 -1.54 18.52
CA CYS A 124 -1.83 -2.50 17.61
C CYS A 124 -2.98 -3.44 17.25
N LEU A 125 -3.44 -3.38 16.00
CA LEU A 125 -4.40 -4.33 15.42
C LEU A 125 -3.74 -5.72 15.48
N LYS A 126 -3.83 -6.39 16.65
CA LYS A 126 -3.06 -7.59 16.95
C LYS A 126 -3.66 -8.86 16.35
N ASN A 127 -4.84 -8.80 15.76
CA ASN A 127 -5.54 -9.99 15.24
C ASN A 127 -6.12 -9.78 13.84
N LEU A 128 -5.39 -9.14 12.93
CA LEU A 128 -5.65 -9.39 11.51
C LEU A 128 -4.80 -10.59 11.11
N ASN A 129 -5.41 -11.79 11.11
CA ASN A 129 -4.81 -13.00 10.55
C ASN A 129 -4.77 -12.86 9.02
N VAL A 130 -3.94 -11.94 8.53
CA VAL A 130 -3.74 -11.75 7.10
C VAL A 130 -2.82 -12.89 6.65
N ARG A 131 -3.42 -14.02 6.24
CA ARG A 131 -2.70 -15.04 5.45
C ARG A 131 -2.13 -14.45 4.16
N SER A 132 -2.69 -13.32 3.73
CA SER A 132 -2.36 -12.57 2.54
C SER A 132 -1.26 -11.53 2.84
N ARG A 133 -0.19 -11.51 2.04
CA ARG A 133 0.84 -10.46 2.11
C ARG A 133 0.35 -9.19 1.43
N VAL A 134 0.34 -8.09 2.17
CA VAL A 134 -0.11 -6.76 1.75
C VAL A 134 1.08 -5.81 1.76
N LEU A 135 1.35 -5.19 0.62
CA LEU A 135 2.33 -4.11 0.49
C LEU A 135 1.57 -2.79 0.38
N ILE A 136 1.86 -1.85 1.27
CA ILE A 136 1.36 -0.47 1.20
C ILE A 136 2.51 0.40 0.71
N ILE A 137 2.27 1.17 -0.35
CA ILE A 137 3.21 2.13 -0.93
C ILE A 137 2.66 3.54 -0.72
#